data_AF-A0A7W1IIB7-F1
#
_entry.id   AF-A0A7W1IIB7-F1
#
_cell.length_a   1.000
_cell.length_b   1.000
_cell.length_c   1.000
_cell.angle_alpha   90.00
_cell.angle_beta   90.00
_cell.angle_gamma   90.00
#
_symmetry.space_group_name_H-M   'P 1'
#
loop_
_entity.id
_entity.type
_entity.pdbx_description
1 polymer ?
#
loop_
_entity_poly.entity_id
_entity_poly.type
_entity_poly.pdbx_seq_one_letter_code
_entity_poly.pdbx_strand_id
1 'polypeptide(L)'
;MTAPTIDPASPAANRPALFDGWLIAAALCVGAAFLRAIYFTPPEATQGLVQKVYYLHLPAALNAYIAFSVVAVTSVVYLWLKDERADRIAESSAEVGLLFTTVVLITGPLWGKPIWGTWWTWDARLTLTLFLWFIYAGYMVLRGAIVEPAMRARFSAVLGVL
;
A
#
# COMPACT_ATOMS: atom_id res chain seq x y z
N MET A 1 -29.24 22.43 16.22
CA MET A 1 -28.31 21.51 15.54
C MET A 1 -27.55 20.77 16.62
N THR A 2 -28.06 19.62 17.06
CA THR A 2 -27.48 18.80 18.13
C THR A 2 -26.35 17.95 17.57
N ALA A 3 -25.18 17.95 18.22
CA ALA A 3 -24.04 17.13 17.81
C ALA A 3 -24.43 15.64 17.71
N PRO A 4 -23.87 14.88 16.76
CA PRO A 4 -24.18 13.47 16.63
C PRO A 4 -23.74 12.74 17.90
N THR A 5 -24.70 12.09 18.57
CA THR A 5 -24.44 11.23 19.71
C THR A 5 -23.71 9.99 19.22
N ILE A 6 -22.44 9.83 19.62
CA ILE A 6 -21.66 8.61 19.37
C ILE A 6 -22.40 7.46 20.07
N ASP A 7 -22.93 6.51 19.30
CA ASP A 7 -23.56 5.31 19.83
C ASP A 7 -22.50 4.46 20.58
N PRO A 8 -22.64 4.25 21.91
CA PRO A 8 -21.70 3.47 22.69
C PRO A 8 -21.67 1.98 22.30
N ALA A 9 -22.66 1.50 21.53
CA ALA A 9 -22.69 0.16 20.97
C ALA A 9 -22.03 0.05 19.58
N SER A 10 -21.54 1.16 19.01
CA SER A 10 -20.83 1.11 17.73
C SER A 10 -19.53 0.30 17.86
N PRO A 11 -19.14 -0.52 16.87
CA PRO A 11 -17.91 -1.30 16.92
C PRO A 11 -16.63 -0.44 17.04
N ALA A 12 -16.72 0.87 16.76
CA ALA A 12 -15.67 1.84 17.04
C ALA A 12 -15.47 2.11 18.54
N ALA A 13 -16.53 2.01 19.35
CA ALA A 13 -16.51 2.24 20.79
C ALA A 13 -15.75 1.15 21.57
N ASN A 14 -15.47 0.00 20.94
CA ASN A 14 -14.83 -1.16 21.56
C ASN A 14 -13.44 -1.50 20.96
N ARG A 15 -12.75 -0.51 20.38
CA ARG A 15 -11.33 -0.70 20.02
C ARG A 15 -10.50 -0.77 21.30
N PRO A 16 -9.74 -1.85 21.53
CA PRO A 16 -8.90 -1.92 22.72
C PRO A 16 -7.83 -0.83 22.61
N ALA A 17 -7.74 0.07 23.59
CA ALA A 17 -6.75 1.16 23.62
C ALA A 17 -5.30 0.67 23.45
N LEU A 18 -5.05 -0.61 23.77
CA LEU A 18 -3.78 -1.30 23.53
C LEU A 18 -3.44 -1.39 22.03
N PHE A 19 -4.40 -1.61 21.14
CA PHE A 19 -4.17 -1.67 19.69
C PHE A 19 -3.67 -0.33 19.15
N ASP A 20 -4.29 0.78 19.57
CA ASP A 20 -3.85 2.13 19.17
C ASP A 20 -2.45 2.45 19.73
N GLY A 21 -2.15 2.00 20.96
CA GLY A 21 -0.81 2.10 21.54
C GLY A 21 0.26 1.34 20.74
N TRP A 22 -0.03 0.12 20.29
CA TRP A 22 0.89 -0.66 19.45
C TRP A 22 1.12 -0.01 18.08
N LEU A 23 0.09 0.56 17.46
CA LEU A 23 0.23 1.28 16.19
C LEU A 23 1.13 2.52 16.34
N ILE A 24 0.94 3.30 17.40
CA ILE A 24 1.79 4.46 17.69
C ILE A 24 3.24 4.01 17.92
N ALA A 25 3.45 2.98 18.74
CA ALA A 25 4.78 2.44 19.00
C ALA A 25 5.45 1.94 17.72
N ALA A 26 4.73 1.22 16.85
CA ALA A 26 5.23 0.77 15.57
C ALA A 26 5.62 1.94 14.66
N ALA A 27 4.76 2.96 14.56
CA ALA A 27 5.04 4.17 13.78
C ALA A 27 6.28 4.91 14.29
N LEU A 28 6.45 5.02 15.61
CA LEU A 28 7.63 5.61 16.23
C LEU A 28 8.90 4.79 15.95
N CYS A 29 8.83 3.46 16.02
CA CYS A 29 9.95 2.58 15.73
C CYS A 29 10.39 2.70 14.26
N VAL A 30 9.43 2.69 13.33
CA VAL A 30 9.70 2.89 11.90
C VAL A 30 10.31 4.27 11.66
N GLY A 31 9.73 5.33 12.23
CA GLY A 31 10.28 6.69 12.14
C GLY A 31 11.70 6.80 12.69
N ALA A 32 11.97 6.21 13.86
CA ALA A 32 13.30 6.17 14.46
C ALA A 32 14.31 5.41 13.59
N ALA A 33 13.90 4.30 12.96
CA ALA A 33 14.73 3.55 12.02
C ALA A 33 15.10 4.40 10.79
N PHE A 34 14.13 5.13 10.22
CA PHE A 34 14.38 6.05 9.11
C PHE A 34 15.32 7.20 9.49
N LEU A 35 15.10 7.83 10.65
CA LEU A 35 16.00 8.87 11.16
C LEU A 35 17.42 8.32 11.34
N ARG A 36 17.56 7.14 11.96
CA ARG A 36 18.85 6.46 12.07
C ARG A 36 19.51 6.24 10.72
N ALA A 37 18.76 5.68 9.75
CA ALA A 37 19.27 5.42 8.41
C ALA A 37 19.73 6.70 7.72
N ILE A 38 18.99 7.80 7.81
CA ILE A 38 19.32 9.05 7.14
C ILE A 38 20.53 9.75 7.79
N TYR A 39 20.61 9.79 9.13
CA TYR A 39 21.66 10.57 9.80
C TYR A 39 22.96 9.80 10.08
N PHE A 40 22.88 8.50 10.33
CA PHE A 40 24.05 7.73 10.80
C PHE A 40 24.71 6.87 9.73
N THR A 41 24.08 6.66 8.57
CA THR A 41 24.72 5.95 7.47
C THR A 41 25.62 6.89 6.68
N PRO A 42 26.88 6.49 6.38
CA PRO A 42 27.74 7.29 5.52
C PRO A 42 27.16 7.35 4.09
N PRO A 43 27.47 8.41 3.31
CA PRO A 43 27.15 8.42 1.89
C PRO A 43 27.77 7.21 1.17
N GLU A 44 27.03 6.66 0.21
CA GLU A 44 27.53 5.53 -0.59
C GLU A 44 28.63 6.01 -1.54
N ALA A 45 29.62 5.15 -1.82
CA ALA A 45 30.83 5.52 -2.55
C ALA A 45 30.57 5.97 -4.00
N THR A 46 29.58 5.42 -4.68
CA THR A 46 29.28 5.69 -6.10
C THR A 46 28.13 6.67 -6.32
N GLN A 47 27.09 6.59 -5.50
CA GLN A 47 25.84 7.35 -5.63
C GLN A 47 25.76 8.51 -4.62
N GLY A 48 26.61 8.54 -3.61
CA GLY A 48 26.60 9.58 -2.59
C GLY A 48 25.29 9.62 -1.79
N LEU A 49 24.74 10.82 -1.60
CA LEU A 49 23.55 11.04 -0.76
C LEU A 49 22.25 10.55 -1.41
N VAL A 50 22.15 10.51 -2.74
CA VAL A 50 20.89 10.12 -3.40
C VAL A 50 20.52 8.67 -3.10
N GLN A 51 21.50 7.81 -2.85
CA GLN A 51 21.27 6.42 -2.46
C GLN A 51 20.38 6.32 -1.23
N LYS A 52 20.37 7.30 -0.32
CA LYS A 52 19.52 7.28 0.87
C LYS A 52 18.02 7.22 0.56
N VAL A 53 17.60 7.61 -0.65
CA VAL A 53 16.22 7.41 -1.13
C VAL A 53 15.84 5.92 -1.14
N TYR A 54 16.80 5.00 -1.32
CA TYR A 54 16.55 3.55 -1.30
C TYR A 54 16.02 3.04 0.03
N TYR A 55 16.39 3.68 1.14
CA TYR A 55 15.89 3.28 2.46
C TYR A 55 14.36 3.37 2.55
N LEU A 56 13.74 4.25 1.76
CA LEU A 56 12.29 4.33 1.63
C LEU A 56 11.79 3.56 0.41
N HIS A 57 12.44 3.76 -0.75
CA HIS A 57 11.97 3.25 -2.03
C HIS A 57 11.92 1.71 -2.07
N LEU A 58 12.99 1.04 -1.62
CA LEU A 58 13.10 -0.42 -1.72
C LEU A 58 12.09 -1.14 -0.80
N PRO A 59 11.94 -0.78 0.48
CA PRO A 59 10.87 -1.34 1.32
C PRO A 59 9.47 -1.04 0.78
N ALA A 60 9.25 0.15 0.22
CA ALA A 60 7.96 0.48 -0.40
C ALA A 60 7.66 -0.43 -1.60
N ALA A 61 8.64 -0.66 -2.48
CA ALA A 61 8.48 -1.58 -3.62
C ALA A 61 8.17 -3.00 -3.18
N LEU A 62 8.87 -3.52 -2.16
CA LEU A 62 8.59 -4.85 -1.61
C LEU A 62 7.17 -4.94 -1.06
N ASN A 63 6.73 -3.96 -0.27
CA ASN A 63 5.38 -3.96 0.27
C ASN A 63 4.31 -3.84 -0.82
N ALA A 64 4.55 -3.07 -1.88
CA ALA A 64 3.66 -2.99 -3.03
C ALA A 64 3.46 -4.35 -3.73
N TYR A 65 4.53 -5.12 -3.92
CA TYR A 65 4.45 -6.45 -4.55
C TYR A 65 3.91 -7.54 -3.61
N ILE A 66 4.21 -7.45 -2.31
CA ILE A 66 3.60 -8.34 -1.31
C ILE A 66 2.09 -8.11 -1.26
N ALA A 67 1.65 -6.85 -1.18
CA ALA A 67 0.24 -6.50 -1.25
C ALA A 67 -0.44 -7.07 -2.50
N PHE A 68 0.25 -7.01 -3.66
CA PHE A 68 -0.30 -7.52 -4.93
C PHE A 68 -0.54 -9.03 -4.84
N SER A 69 0.47 -9.74 -4.32
CA SER A 69 0.39 -11.19 -4.11
C SER A 69 -0.73 -11.57 -3.14
N VAL A 70 -0.90 -10.80 -2.06
CA VAL A 70 -1.98 -11.02 -1.09
C VAL A 70 -3.34 -10.78 -1.74
N VAL A 71 -3.53 -9.66 -2.44
CA VAL A 71 -4.77 -9.33 -3.15
C VAL A 71 -5.14 -10.43 -4.14
N ALA A 72 -4.19 -10.90 -4.95
CA ALA A 72 -4.43 -11.97 -5.92
C ALA A 72 -4.84 -13.27 -5.24
N VAL A 73 -4.08 -13.72 -4.25
CA VAL A 73 -4.36 -14.98 -3.53
C VAL A 73 -5.70 -14.91 -2.80
N THR A 74 -5.98 -13.84 -2.05
CA THR A 74 -7.23 -13.74 -1.29
C THR A 74 -8.43 -13.51 -2.20
N SER A 75 -8.25 -12.87 -3.36
CA SER A 75 -9.29 -12.80 -4.39
C SER A 75 -9.63 -14.17 -4.98
N VAL A 76 -8.63 -15.01 -5.27
CA VAL A 76 -8.86 -16.42 -5.69
C VAL A 76 -9.59 -17.19 -4.60
N VAL A 77 -9.14 -17.07 -3.33
CA VAL A 77 -9.78 -17.74 -2.19
C VAL A 77 -11.23 -17.29 -2.03
N TYR A 78 -11.52 -15.99 -2.14
CA TYR A 78 -12.89 -15.49 -2.12
C TYR A 78 -13.72 -16.06 -3.27
N LEU A 79 -13.18 -16.08 -4.50
CA LEU A 79 -13.93 -16.62 -5.65
C LEU A 79 -14.26 -18.11 -5.51
N TRP A 80 -13.38 -18.87 -4.87
CA TRP A 80 -13.58 -20.31 -4.64
C TRP A 80 -14.47 -20.60 -3.43
N LEU A 81 -14.12 -20.06 -2.25
CA LEU A 81 -14.76 -20.41 -0.98
C LEU A 81 -15.92 -19.48 -0.60
N LYS A 82 -16.05 -18.32 -1.26
CA LYS A 82 -17.00 -17.25 -0.91
C LYS A 82 -16.85 -16.74 0.53
N ASP A 83 -15.64 -16.85 1.09
CA ASP A 83 -15.34 -16.34 2.44
C ASP A 83 -15.13 -14.83 2.41
N GLU A 84 -16.05 -14.08 3.02
CA GLU A 84 -15.96 -12.61 3.13
C GLU A 84 -14.70 -12.12 3.85
N ARG A 85 -14.06 -12.94 4.68
CA ARG A 85 -12.78 -12.58 5.32
C ARG A 85 -11.70 -12.39 4.26
N ALA A 86 -11.69 -13.22 3.22
CA ALA A 86 -10.73 -13.12 2.13
C ALA A 86 -10.95 -11.84 1.30
N ASP A 87 -12.21 -11.44 1.07
CA ASP A 87 -12.54 -10.17 0.43
C ASP A 87 -12.08 -8.96 1.26
N ARG A 88 -12.28 -8.97 2.59
CA ARG A 88 -11.78 -7.91 3.48
C ARG A 88 -10.24 -7.81 3.51
N ILE A 89 -9.56 -8.96 3.46
CA ILE A 89 -8.09 -8.98 3.35
C ILE A 89 -7.65 -8.42 1.99
N ALA A 90 -8.33 -8.78 0.90
CA ALA A 90 -8.04 -8.25 -0.43
C ALA A 90 -8.21 -6.72 -0.47
N GLU A 91 -9.31 -6.19 0.08
CA GLU A 91 -9.54 -4.74 0.17
C GLU A 91 -8.43 -4.02 0.91
N SER A 92 -8.18 -4.40 2.17
CA SER A 92 -7.17 -3.74 2.99
C SER A 92 -5.76 -3.85 2.39
N SER A 93 -5.44 -4.98 1.77
CA SER A 93 -4.16 -5.17 1.08
C SER A 93 -4.04 -4.29 -0.17
N ALA A 94 -5.12 -4.13 -0.93
CA ALA A 94 -5.13 -3.25 -2.09
C ALA A 94 -4.96 -1.76 -1.70
N GLU A 95 -5.50 -1.33 -0.55
CA GLU A 95 -5.29 0.04 -0.03
C GLU A 95 -3.81 0.27 0.27
N VAL A 96 -3.20 -0.69 0.98
CA VAL A 96 -1.77 -0.67 1.31
C VAL A 96 -0.92 -0.69 0.04
N GLY A 97 -1.27 -1.53 -0.93
CA GLY A 97 -0.62 -1.64 -2.22
C GLY A 97 -0.66 -0.34 -3.02
N LEU A 98 -1.81 0.34 -3.06
CA LEU A 98 -1.97 1.64 -3.71
C LEU A 98 -1.04 2.70 -3.10
N LEU A 99 -1.01 2.78 -1.77
CA LEU A 99 -0.16 3.73 -1.05
C LEU A 99 1.32 3.49 -1.33
N PHE A 100 1.80 2.26 -1.18
CA PHE A 100 3.21 1.96 -1.40
C PHE A 100 3.62 2.07 -2.87
N THR A 101 2.75 1.69 -3.81
CA THR A 101 3.04 1.89 -5.24
C THR A 101 3.10 3.37 -5.58
N THR A 102 2.28 4.22 -4.95
CA THR A 102 2.36 5.68 -5.08
C THR A 102 3.71 6.20 -4.59
N VAL A 103 4.16 5.74 -3.41
CA VAL A 103 5.50 6.08 -2.89
C VAL A 103 6.59 5.67 -3.87
N VAL A 104 6.52 4.48 -4.45
CA VAL A 104 7.48 3.99 -5.46
C VAL A 104 7.49 4.86 -6.71
N LEU A 105 6.33 5.24 -7.24
CA LEU A 105 6.22 6.08 -8.43
C LEU A 105 6.72 7.52 -8.21
N ILE A 106 6.73 8.01 -6.97
CA ILE A 106 7.30 9.32 -6.62
C ILE A 106 8.82 9.20 -6.37
N THR A 107 9.21 8.26 -5.51
CA THR A 107 10.61 8.12 -5.06
C THR A 107 11.53 7.53 -6.13
N GLY A 108 11.00 6.72 -7.05
CA GLY A 108 11.75 6.14 -8.16
C GLY A 108 12.36 7.21 -9.06
N PRO A 109 11.56 8.11 -9.67
CA PRO A 109 12.07 9.22 -10.46
C PRO A 109 13.02 10.16 -9.70
N LEU A 110 12.75 10.44 -8.41
CA LEU A 110 13.62 11.26 -7.57
C LEU A 110 15.05 10.70 -7.45
N TRP A 111 15.17 9.38 -7.35
CA TRP A 111 16.48 8.73 -7.38
C TRP A 111 17.00 8.50 -8.82
N GLY A 112 16.11 8.19 -9.75
CA GLY A 112 16.45 7.88 -11.14
C GLY A 112 17.07 9.06 -11.87
N LYS A 113 16.61 10.30 -11.61
CA LYS A 113 17.12 11.47 -12.31
C LYS A 113 18.63 11.71 -12.06
N PRO A 114 19.15 11.70 -10.83
CA PRO A 114 20.59 11.84 -10.58
C PRO A 114 21.43 10.66 -11.07
N ILE A 115 20.90 9.43 -11.04
CA ILE A 115 21.68 8.22 -11.32
C ILE A 115 21.64 7.81 -12.80
N TRP A 116 20.49 7.91 -13.45
CA TRP A 116 20.28 7.53 -14.85
C TRP A 116 20.18 8.72 -15.80
N GLY A 117 20.14 9.95 -15.28
CA GLY A 117 20.00 11.17 -16.08
C GLY A 117 18.56 11.45 -16.56
N THR A 118 17.61 10.56 -16.28
CA THR A 118 16.20 10.68 -16.69
C THR A 118 15.25 10.38 -15.54
N TRP A 119 14.07 11.02 -15.56
CA TRP A 119 13.01 10.79 -14.57
C TRP A 119 12.24 9.49 -14.82
N TRP A 120 12.14 9.09 -16.08
CA TRP A 120 11.34 7.95 -16.49
C TRP A 120 11.89 7.33 -17.77
N THR A 121 11.79 6.02 -17.84
CA THR A 121 12.01 5.21 -19.03
C THR A 121 10.82 4.30 -19.21
N TRP A 122 10.43 4.05 -20.46
CA TRP A 122 9.32 3.16 -20.79
C TRP A 122 9.77 1.69 -20.84
N ASP A 123 10.72 1.31 -19.98
CA ASP A 123 11.13 -0.07 -19.84
C ASP A 123 10.04 -0.88 -19.13
N ALA A 124 10.12 -2.20 -19.27
CA ALA A 124 9.12 -3.12 -18.74
C ALA A 124 8.92 -2.95 -17.21
N ARG A 125 9.98 -2.74 -16.43
CA ARG A 125 9.87 -2.66 -14.97
C ARG A 125 9.10 -1.42 -14.52
N LEU A 126 9.46 -0.25 -15.04
CA LEU A 126 8.78 1.00 -14.69
C LEU A 126 7.33 1.00 -15.20
N THR A 127 7.14 0.55 -16.44
CA THR A 127 5.82 0.47 -17.06
C THR A 127 4.88 -0.48 -16.32
N LEU A 128 5.34 -1.68 -15.96
CA LEU A 128 4.54 -2.64 -15.18
C LEU A 128 4.22 -2.12 -13.78
N THR A 129 5.12 -1.36 -13.16
CA THR A 129 4.85 -0.74 -11.85
C THR A 129 3.75 0.34 -11.96
N LEU A 130 3.74 1.11 -13.05
CA LEU A 130 2.66 2.06 -13.33
C LEU A 130 1.32 1.34 -13.60
N PHE A 131 1.34 0.25 -14.36
CA PHE A 131 0.12 -0.56 -14.57
C PHE A 131 -0.40 -1.17 -13.27
N LEU A 132 0.50 -1.68 -12.41
CA LEU A 132 0.12 -2.15 -11.08
C LEU A 132 -0.58 -1.06 -10.26
N TRP A 133 -0.07 0.17 -10.32
CA TRP A 133 -0.73 1.31 -9.67
C TRP A 133 -2.15 1.53 -10.21
N PHE A 134 -2.34 1.47 -11.53
CA PHE A 134 -3.67 1.58 -12.14
C PHE A 134 -4.60 0.43 -11.75
N ILE A 135 -4.09 -0.79 -11.61
CA ILE A 135 -4.88 -1.94 -11.13
C ILE A 135 -5.37 -1.68 -9.70
N TYR A 136 -4.50 -1.23 -8.80
CA TYR A 136 -4.92 -0.87 -7.44
C TYR A 136 -5.93 0.28 -7.42
N ALA A 137 -5.68 1.34 -8.18
CA ALA A 137 -6.60 2.48 -8.26
C ALA A 137 -7.96 2.05 -8.83
N GLY A 138 -7.94 1.26 -9.91
CA GLY A 138 -9.13 0.67 -10.53
C GLY A 138 -9.89 -0.24 -9.56
N TYR A 139 -9.19 -1.02 -8.74
CA TYR A 139 -9.78 -1.85 -7.69
C TYR A 139 -10.57 -1.00 -6.69
N MET A 140 -9.98 0.10 -6.21
CA MET A 140 -10.66 1.02 -5.27
C MET A 140 -11.86 1.71 -5.89
N VAL A 141 -11.72 2.21 -7.12
CA VAL A 141 -12.81 2.87 -7.84
C VAL A 141 -13.96 1.90 -8.08
N LEU A 142 -13.68 0.69 -8.55
CA LEU A 142 -14.69 -0.35 -8.79
C LEU A 142 -15.42 -0.70 -7.49
N ARG A 143 -14.68 -0.84 -6.40
CA ARG A 143 -15.25 -1.20 -5.09
C ARG A 143 -16.13 -0.08 -4.53
N GLY A 144 -15.73 1.18 -4.71
CA GLY A 144 -16.52 2.35 -4.32
C GLY A 144 -17.76 2.59 -5.18
N ALA A 145 -17.75 2.15 -6.43
CA ALA A 145 -18.86 2.34 -7.37
C ALA A 145 -20.04 1.35 -7.17
N ILE A 146 -19.80 0.19 -6.54
CA ILE A 146 -20.80 -0.87 -6.39
C ILE A 146 -21.38 -0.84 -4.97
N VAL A 147 -22.68 -0.64 -4.87
CA VAL A 147 -23.40 -0.59 -3.58
C VAL A 147 -23.67 -1.98 -3.01
N GLU A 148 -24.10 -2.92 -3.87
CA GLU A 148 -24.49 -4.28 -3.48
C GLU A 148 -23.25 -5.08 -3.02
N PRO A 149 -23.16 -5.49 -1.73
CA PRO A 149 -21.93 -6.06 -1.16
C PRO A 149 -21.43 -7.32 -1.87
N ALA A 150 -22.33 -8.24 -2.23
CA ALA A 150 -21.94 -9.50 -2.88
C ALA A 150 -21.39 -9.28 -4.30
N MET A 151 -22.00 -8.34 -5.04
CA MET A 151 -21.57 -7.96 -6.39
C MET A 151 -20.24 -7.20 -6.34
N ARG A 152 -20.09 -6.29 -5.37
CA ARG A 152 -18.86 -5.54 -5.11
C ARG A 152 -17.68 -6.49 -4.89
N ALA A 153 -17.81 -7.40 -3.92
CA ALA A 153 -16.76 -8.36 -3.59
C ALA A 153 -16.42 -9.27 -4.79
N ARG A 154 -17.42 -9.72 -5.57
CA ARG A 154 -17.19 -10.54 -6.77
C ARG A 154 -16.43 -9.80 -7.87
N PHE A 155 -16.83 -8.60 -8.23
CA PHE A 155 -16.18 -7.85 -9.31
C PHE A 155 -14.80 -7.34 -8.89
N SER A 156 -14.65 -6.89 -7.64
CA SER A 156 -13.34 -6.55 -7.08
C SER A 156 -12.41 -7.75 -7.07
N ALA A 157 -12.87 -8.94 -6.67
CA ALA A 157 -12.02 -10.14 -6.69
C ALA A 157 -11.61 -10.56 -8.12
N VAL A 158 -12.48 -10.41 -9.12
CA VAL A 158 -12.09 -10.68 -10.52
C VAL A 158 -10.95 -9.75 -10.96
N LEU A 159 -11.06 -8.45 -10.66
CA LEU A 159 -9.98 -7.50 -10.94
C LEU A 159 -8.72 -7.78 -10.10
N GLY A 160 -8.89 -8.21 -8.84
CA GLY A 160 -7.77 -8.49 -7.94
C GLY A 160 -6.91 -9.70 -8.35
N VAL A 161 -7.40 -10.56 -9.25
CA VAL A 161 -6.63 -11.70 -9.78
C VAL A 161 -5.73 -11.30 -10.97
N LEU A 162 -6.00 -10.17 -11.62
CA LEU A 162 -5.22 -9.63 -12.75
C LEU A 162 -3.91 -9.00 -12.25
#